data_AF-A0A5M9ZHY2-F1
#
_entry.id   AF-A0A5M9ZHY2-F1
#
_cell.length_a   1.000
_cell.length_b   1.000
_cell.length_c   1.000
_cell.angle_alpha   90.00
_cell.angle_beta   90.00
_cell.angle_gamma   90.00
#
_symmetry.space_group_name_H-M   'P 1'
#
loop_
_entity.id
_entity.type
_entity.pdbx_description
1 polymer ?
#
loop_
_entity_poly.entity_id
_entity_poly.type
_entity_poly.pdbx_seq_one_letter_code
_entity_poly.pdbx_strand_id
1 'polypeptide(L)'
;MSADMRRRAVAIVSAALLVIVAVGAIIWAMLLPEPWRDVPYNATNGTDAQPSSGSEHPEFTGPDKYDLLNAWNNLHTGLGREVLEDGVVSDDELAEVRTAYNECLSVYGLQAQPIDSGEGEVVVTVRGSIGSQEKNEIIRQCGVESDYVTLRDVASKGGGHPSLSVEMPGL
;
A
#
# COMPACT_ATOMS: atom_id res chain seq x y z
N MET A 1 51.64 26.68 -0.24
CA MET A 1 50.17 26.68 -0.04
C MET A 1 49.86 26.19 1.36
N SER A 2 49.21 27.01 2.18
CA SER A 2 48.87 26.68 3.57
C SER A 2 47.81 25.57 3.65
N ALA A 3 47.85 24.75 4.70
CA ALA A 3 46.94 23.62 4.93
C ALA A 3 45.45 24.04 4.95
N ASP A 4 45.15 25.27 5.36
CA ASP A 4 43.80 25.86 5.32
C ASP A 4 43.25 26.03 3.90
N MET A 5 44.13 26.34 2.95
CA MET A 5 43.76 26.54 1.56
C MET A 5 43.38 25.22 0.88
N ARG A 6 44.02 24.11 1.30
CA ARG A 6 43.67 22.76 0.84
C ARG A 6 42.34 22.25 1.43
N ARG A 7 42.07 22.50 2.72
CA ARG A 7 40.79 22.12 3.34
C ARG A 7 39.61 22.88 2.74
N ARG A 8 39.78 24.18 2.48
CA ARG A 8 38.74 24.99 1.82
C ARG A 8 38.48 24.54 0.37
N ALA A 9 39.53 24.22 -0.39
CA ALA A 9 39.38 23.71 -1.75
C ALA A 9 38.65 22.36 -1.80
N VAL A 10 38.98 21.43 -0.89
CA VAL A 10 38.32 20.11 -0.83
C VAL A 10 36.83 20.25 -0.48
N ALA A 11 36.47 21.10 0.50
CA ALA A 11 35.07 21.32 0.89
C ALA A 11 34.22 21.95 -0.23
N ILE A 12 34.78 22.88 -1.00
CA ILE A 12 34.09 23.53 -2.12
C ILE A 12 33.85 22.52 -3.26
N VAL A 13 34.86 21.70 -3.58
CA VAL A 13 34.75 20.68 -4.64
C VAL A 13 33.75 19.59 -4.26
N SER A 14 33.73 19.14 -3.00
CA SER A 14 32.75 18.15 -2.54
C SER A 14 31.32 18.68 -2.54
N ALA A 15 31.11 19.94 -2.14
CA ALA A 15 29.79 20.57 -2.17
C ALA A 15 29.27 20.74 -3.61
N ALA A 16 30.14 21.17 -4.54
CA ALA A 16 29.79 21.30 -5.95
C ALA A 16 29.40 19.96 -6.60
N LEU A 17 30.12 18.87 -6.28
CA LEU A 17 29.81 17.54 -6.79
C LEU A 17 28.45 17.02 -6.30
N LEU A 18 28.09 17.25 -5.03
CA LEU A 18 26.80 16.84 -4.49
C LEU A 18 25.63 17.55 -5.16
N VAL A 19 25.78 18.85 -5.46
CA VAL A 19 24.74 19.63 -6.15
C VAL A 19 24.53 19.13 -7.59
N ILE A 20 25.60 18.78 -8.30
CA ILE A 20 25.50 18.28 -9.68
C ILE A 20 24.78 16.92 -9.74
N VAL A 21 25.05 16.02 -8.81
CA VAL A 21 24.37 14.71 -8.73
C VAL A 21 22.88 14.89 -8.42
N ALA A 22 22.53 15.78 -7.49
CA ALA A 22 21.13 16.05 -7.15
C ALA A 22 20.34 16.63 -8.33
N VAL A 23 20.92 17.60 -9.05
CA VAL A 23 20.29 18.20 -10.24
C VAL A 23 20.17 17.18 -11.38
N GLY A 24 21.17 16.32 -11.58
CA GLY A 24 21.12 15.25 -12.57
C GLY A 24 19.99 14.25 -12.34
N ALA A 25 19.74 13.86 -11.08
CA ALA A 25 18.65 12.96 -10.72
C ALA A 25 17.26 13.56 -10.96
N ILE A 26 17.08 14.86 -10.68
CA ILE A 26 15.81 15.58 -10.90
C ILE A 26 15.52 15.71 -12.41
N ILE A 27 16.52 16.04 -13.22
CA ILE A 27 16.36 16.13 -14.68
C ILE A 27 16.00 14.75 -15.26
N TRP A 28 16.62 13.67 -14.75
CA TRP A 28 16.30 12.31 -15.20
C TRP A 28 14.84 11.91 -14.89
N ALA A 29 14.31 12.30 -13.73
CA ALA A 29 12.93 12.04 -13.35
C ALA A 29 11.92 12.78 -14.26
N MET A 30 12.29 13.96 -14.78
CA MET A 30 11.45 14.72 -15.72
C MET A 30 11.48 14.19 -17.16
N LEU A 31 12.38 13.24 -17.49
CA LEU A 31 12.42 12.57 -18.80
C LEU A 31 11.64 11.25 -18.84
N LEU A 32 11.05 10.83 -17.72
CA LEU A 32 10.16 9.67 -17.72
C LEU A 32 8.84 10.07 -18.42
N PRO A 33 8.37 9.28 -19.40
CA PRO A 33 7.09 9.55 -20.05
C PRO A 33 5.97 9.49 -19.00
N GLU A 34 5.18 10.56 -18.87
CA GLU A 34 4.00 10.61 -18.02
C GLU A 34 2.87 9.79 -18.68
N PRO A 35 2.52 8.58 -18.17
CA PRO A 35 1.60 7.67 -18.85
C PRO A 35 0.16 8.20 -18.96
N TRP A 36 -0.16 9.28 -18.25
CA TRP A 36 -1.49 9.91 -18.20
C TRP A 36 -1.65 11.10 -19.17
N ARG A 37 -0.58 11.55 -19.84
CA ARG A 37 -0.61 12.77 -20.66
C ARG A 37 -1.25 12.58 -22.04
N ASP A 38 -1.55 11.34 -22.42
CA ASP A 38 -2.08 10.96 -23.73
C ASP A 38 -3.56 10.54 -23.70
N VAL A 39 -4.34 10.92 -22.68
CA VAL A 39 -5.79 10.68 -22.69
C VAL A 39 -6.47 11.77 -23.54
N PRO A 40 -6.99 11.47 -24.74
CA PRO A 40 -7.66 12.47 -25.57
C PRO A 40 -8.95 12.95 -24.90
N TYR A 41 -9.12 14.27 -24.79
CA TYR A 41 -10.26 14.94 -24.13
C TYR A 41 -11.62 14.75 -24.83
N ASN A 42 -11.67 13.96 -25.90
CA ASN A 42 -12.83 13.79 -26.77
C ASN A 42 -13.12 12.32 -27.09
N ALA A 43 -12.99 11.41 -26.13
CA ALA A 43 -13.48 10.03 -26.26
C ALA A 43 -14.99 10.05 -26.57
N THR A 44 -15.33 9.94 -27.85
CA THR A 44 -16.70 9.85 -28.35
C THR A 44 -17.26 8.46 -28.08
N ASN A 45 -18.57 8.43 -27.83
CA ASN A 45 -19.39 7.28 -27.49
C ASN A 45 -19.31 6.20 -28.59
N GLY A 46 -18.28 5.36 -28.52
CA GLY A 46 -18.11 4.18 -29.35
C GLY A 46 -18.87 3.04 -28.71
N THR A 47 -19.79 2.47 -29.49
CA THR A 47 -20.48 1.17 -29.36
C THR A 47 -19.96 0.27 -28.25
N ASP A 48 -20.88 -0.26 -27.44
CA ASP A 48 -20.72 -1.20 -26.31
C ASP A 48 -19.78 -2.41 -26.56
N ALA A 49 -18.50 -2.16 -26.82
CA ALA A 49 -17.44 -3.06 -26.47
C ALA A 49 -17.15 -2.74 -25.01
N GLN A 50 -17.73 -3.55 -24.12
CA GLN A 50 -17.30 -3.60 -22.73
C GLN A 50 -15.77 -3.60 -22.76
N PRO A 51 -15.09 -2.57 -22.24
CA PRO A 51 -13.65 -2.60 -22.17
C PRO A 51 -13.31 -3.88 -21.43
N SER A 52 -12.55 -4.77 -22.08
CA SER A 52 -12.01 -5.93 -21.40
C SER A 52 -11.23 -5.36 -20.22
N SER A 53 -11.82 -5.50 -19.03
CA SER A 53 -11.17 -5.15 -17.76
C SER A 53 -9.84 -5.86 -17.80
N GLY A 54 -8.76 -5.11 -18.04
CA GLY A 54 -7.44 -5.65 -18.36
C GLY A 54 -6.72 -6.28 -17.17
N SER A 55 -7.46 -6.87 -16.24
CA SER A 55 -6.96 -7.77 -15.23
C SER A 55 -7.67 -9.09 -15.47
N GLU A 56 -6.94 -10.12 -15.91
CA GLU A 56 -7.42 -11.50 -15.77
C GLU A 56 -7.85 -11.66 -14.32
N HIS A 57 -9.15 -11.85 -14.11
CA HIS A 57 -9.75 -12.05 -12.80
C HIS A 57 -10.50 -13.37 -12.82
N PRO A 58 -10.60 -14.06 -11.68
CA PRO A 58 -11.40 -15.26 -11.55
C PRO A 58 -12.87 -14.99 -11.93
N GLU A 59 -13.56 -16.05 -12.35
CA GLU A 59 -15.00 -15.98 -12.52
C GLU A 59 -15.69 -16.08 -11.15
N PHE A 60 -15.90 -14.94 -10.50
CA PHE A 60 -16.65 -14.88 -9.25
C PHE A 60 -18.14 -15.10 -9.49
N THR A 61 -18.75 -15.96 -8.68
CA THR A 61 -20.18 -16.29 -8.74
C THR A 61 -20.86 -16.06 -7.38
N GLY A 62 -22.20 -16.14 -7.34
CA GLY A 62 -22.96 -15.93 -6.10
C GLY A 62 -23.35 -14.47 -5.82
N PRO A 63 -23.95 -14.21 -4.64
CA PRO A 63 -24.48 -12.90 -4.27
C PRO A 63 -23.40 -11.82 -4.14
N ASP A 64 -22.20 -12.21 -3.69
CA ASP A 64 -21.10 -11.28 -3.40
C ASP A 64 -20.15 -11.03 -4.58
N LYS A 65 -20.50 -11.53 -5.78
CA LYS A 65 -19.61 -11.47 -6.96
C LYS A 65 -19.10 -10.06 -7.29
N TYR A 66 -19.92 -9.03 -7.09
CA TYR A 66 -19.53 -7.65 -7.38
C TYR A 66 -18.56 -7.09 -6.33
N ASP A 67 -18.72 -7.51 -5.08
CA ASP A 67 -17.81 -7.16 -4.00
C ASP A 67 -16.44 -7.83 -4.20
N LEU A 68 -16.43 -9.11 -4.59
CA LEU A 68 -15.22 -9.85 -4.93
C LEU A 68 -14.49 -9.25 -6.14
N LEU A 69 -15.23 -8.89 -7.20
CA LEU A 69 -14.66 -8.18 -8.36
C LEU A 69 -14.08 -6.82 -7.96
N ASN A 70 -14.78 -6.07 -7.11
CA ASN A 70 -14.28 -4.80 -6.63
C ASN A 70 -13.02 -4.99 -5.77
N ALA A 71 -13.00 -5.96 -4.86
CA ALA A 71 -11.82 -6.31 -4.07
C ALA A 71 -10.64 -6.67 -5.00
N TRP A 72 -10.84 -7.58 -5.96
CA TRP A 72 -9.83 -8.00 -6.93
C TRP A 72 -9.19 -6.84 -7.69
N ASN A 73 -10.01 -5.90 -8.16
CA ASN A 73 -9.53 -4.73 -8.90
C ASN A 73 -8.75 -3.74 -8.04
N ASN A 74 -8.88 -3.81 -6.72
CA ASN A 74 -8.14 -2.99 -5.76
C ASN A 74 -6.97 -3.74 -5.11
N LEU A 75 -6.61 -4.94 -5.57
CA LEU A 75 -5.42 -5.66 -5.11
C LEU A 75 -4.14 -5.19 -5.81
N HIS A 76 -3.12 -4.93 -5.01
CA HIS A 76 -1.81 -4.41 -5.45
C HIS A 76 -0.73 -5.49 -5.46
N THR A 77 -0.94 -6.60 -4.76
CA THR A 77 0.06 -7.64 -4.53
C THR A 77 -0.29 -8.95 -5.24
N GLY A 78 0.75 -9.75 -5.54
CA GLY A 78 0.56 -11.12 -6.04
C GLY A 78 -0.08 -12.02 -5.00
N LEU A 79 0.37 -11.95 -3.75
CA LEU A 79 -0.21 -12.68 -2.62
C LEU A 79 -1.71 -12.38 -2.47
N GLY A 80 -2.11 -11.11 -2.53
CA GLY A 80 -3.51 -10.77 -2.41
C GLY A 80 -4.38 -11.34 -3.52
N ARG A 81 -3.84 -11.44 -4.75
CA ARG A 81 -4.53 -12.06 -5.89
C ARG A 81 -4.63 -13.56 -5.73
N GLU A 82 -3.57 -14.22 -5.26
CA GLU A 82 -3.58 -15.65 -4.94
C GLU A 82 -4.64 -15.97 -3.87
N VAL A 83 -4.66 -15.21 -2.78
CA VAL A 83 -5.61 -15.40 -1.68
C VAL A 83 -7.06 -15.17 -2.09
N LEU A 84 -7.34 -14.29 -3.05
CA LEU A 84 -8.72 -14.04 -3.50
C LEU A 84 -9.11 -14.89 -4.72
N GLU A 85 -8.23 -15.76 -5.23
CA GLU A 85 -8.41 -16.44 -6.51
C GLU A 85 -9.67 -17.32 -6.54
N ASP A 86 -10.01 -17.97 -5.44
CA ASP A 86 -11.17 -18.85 -5.33
C ASP A 86 -12.45 -18.13 -4.83
N GLY A 87 -12.35 -16.83 -4.53
CA GLY A 87 -13.44 -15.99 -4.04
C GLY A 87 -13.75 -16.12 -2.56
N VAL A 88 -12.91 -16.82 -1.79
CA VAL A 88 -13.00 -16.95 -0.33
C VAL A 88 -11.66 -16.56 0.28
N VAL A 89 -11.67 -15.97 1.47
CA VAL A 89 -10.43 -15.69 2.22
C VAL A 89 -10.52 -16.44 3.53
N SER A 90 -9.67 -17.45 3.72
CA SER A 90 -9.58 -18.22 4.95
C SER A 90 -8.74 -17.51 6.03
N ASP A 91 -8.85 -17.97 7.27
CA ASP A 91 -8.06 -17.50 8.41
C ASP A 91 -6.54 -17.61 8.16
N ASP A 92 -6.10 -18.72 7.56
CA ASP A 92 -4.69 -19.01 7.32
C ASP A 92 -4.14 -18.09 6.23
N GLU A 93 -4.89 -17.89 5.15
CA GLU A 93 -4.54 -16.95 4.09
C GLU A 93 -4.52 -15.50 4.59
N LEU A 94 -5.50 -15.12 5.41
CA LEU A 94 -5.53 -13.82 6.04
C LEU A 94 -4.35 -13.63 7.01
N ALA A 95 -3.91 -14.68 7.69
CA ALA A 95 -2.73 -14.66 8.55
C ALA A 95 -1.43 -14.49 7.75
N GLU A 96 -1.35 -15.04 6.55
CA GLU A 96 -0.21 -14.84 5.63
C GLU A 96 -0.16 -13.38 5.15
N VAL A 97 -1.28 -12.82 4.71
CA VAL A 97 -1.38 -11.41 4.34
C VAL A 97 -1.06 -10.49 5.53
N ARG A 98 -1.52 -10.86 6.73
CA ARG A 98 -1.18 -10.15 7.97
C ARG A 98 0.33 -10.17 8.25
N THR A 99 1.03 -11.23 7.85
CA THR A 99 2.49 -11.28 7.99
C THR A 99 3.14 -10.19 7.13
N ALA A 100 2.74 -10.06 5.86
CA ALA A 100 3.18 -8.96 5.00
C ALA A 100 2.81 -7.57 5.55
N TYR A 101 1.61 -7.44 6.12
CA TYR A 101 1.19 -6.21 6.81
C TYR A 101 2.11 -5.86 7.98
N ASN A 102 2.44 -6.85 8.81
CA ASN A 102 3.34 -6.69 9.95
C ASN A 102 4.79 -6.40 9.53
N GLU A 103 5.25 -6.94 8.41
CA GLU A 103 6.55 -6.59 7.84
C GLU A 103 6.63 -5.09 7.52
N CYS A 104 5.60 -4.52 6.88
CA CYS A 104 5.50 -3.08 6.63
C CYS A 104 5.48 -2.27 7.94
N LEU A 105 4.61 -2.65 8.89
CA LEU A 105 4.47 -1.97 10.18
C LEU A 105 5.77 -1.99 11.00
N SER A 106 6.55 -3.06 10.91
CA SER A 106 7.76 -3.27 11.71
C SER A 106 8.83 -2.20 11.45
N VAL A 107 8.90 -1.67 10.23
CA VAL A 107 9.81 -0.58 9.84
C VAL A 107 9.60 0.65 10.71
N TYR A 108 8.35 0.90 11.09
CA TYR A 108 7.91 2.04 11.90
C TYR A 108 7.82 1.72 13.39
N GLY A 109 8.25 0.52 13.83
CA GLY A 109 8.13 0.09 15.22
C GLY A 109 6.67 -0.18 15.64
N LEU A 110 5.81 -0.53 14.68
CA LEU A 110 4.42 -0.93 14.91
C LEU A 110 4.25 -2.44 14.71
N GLN A 111 3.20 -3.01 15.31
CA GLN A 111 2.81 -4.39 15.11
C GLN A 111 1.29 -4.54 15.28
N ALA A 112 0.62 -5.22 14.34
CA ALA A 112 -0.74 -5.70 14.49
C ALA A 112 -0.75 -6.97 15.34
N GLN A 113 -1.54 -6.96 16.40
CA GLN A 113 -1.72 -8.07 17.33
C GLN A 113 -3.20 -8.44 17.43
N PRO A 114 -3.53 -9.73 17.51
CA PRO A 114 -4.90 -10.15 17.80
C PRO A 114 -5.34 -9.65 19.18
N ILE A 115 -6.63 -9.37 19.33
CA ILE A 115 -7.21 -8.99 20.63
C ILE A 115 -7.47 -10.27 21.44
N ASP A 116 -6.80 -10.42 22.58
CA ASP A 116 -6.91 -11.62 23.44
C ASP A 116 -8.36 -11.95 23.88
N SER A 117 -9.25 -10.96 23.90
CA SER A 117 -10.62 -11.07 24.39
C SER A 117 -11.69 -11.31 23.32
N GLY A 118 -11.32 -11.53 22.06
CA GLY A 118 -12.31 -11.82 21.02
C GLY A 118 -11.81 -11.62 19.59
N GLU A 119 -12.76 -11.35 18.70
CA GLU A 119 -12.48 -11.16 17.29
C GLU A 119 -12.01 -9.72 17.00
N GLY A 120 -10.78 -9.58 16.50
CA GLY A 120 -10.26 -8.31 15.99
C GLY A 120 -8.75 -8.19 16.20
N GLU A 121 -8.21 -7.05 15.77
CA GLU A 121 -6.79 -6.74 15.91
C GLU A 121 -6.57 -5.30 16.35
N VAL A 122 -5.51 -5.11 17.12
CA VAL A 122 -5.02 -3.81 17.53
C VAL A 122 -3.61 -3.62 17.03
N VAL A 123 -3.33 -2.45 16.45
CA VAL A 123 -1.96 -2.06 16.11
C VAL A 123 -1.34 -1.36 17.31
N VAL A 124 -0.25 -1.91 17.83
CA VAL A 124 0.49 -1.37 18.98
C VAL A 124 1.83 -0.83 18.55
N THR A 125 2.37 0.10 19.34
CA THR A 125 3.75 0.58 19.17
C THR A 125 4.67 -0.30 20.00
N VAL A 126 5.52 -1.07 19.33
CA VAL A 126 6.48 -1.97 19.98
C VAL A 126 7.85 -1.31 20.19
N ARG A 127 8.15 -0.25 19.43
CA ARG A 127 9.42 0.50 19.53
C ARG A 127 9.24 1.96 19.15
N GLY A 128 9.90 2.85 19.90
CA GLY A 128 9.91 4.28 19.64
C GLY A 128 8.67 5.00 20.16
N SER A 129 8.52 6.27 19.75
CA SER A 129 7.37 7.11 20.05
C SER A 129 6.83 7.66 18.74
N ILE A 130 5.55 7.43 18.47
CA ILE A 130 4.87 7.87 17.25
C ILE A 130 3.60 8.61 17.63
N GLY A 131 3.29 9.71 16.93
CA GLY A 131 2.04 10.44 17.14
C GLY A 131 0.84 9.64 16.65
N SER A 132 -0.35 9.89 17.19
CA SER A 132 -1.58 9.18 16.79
C SER A 132 -1.92 9.37 15.30
N GLN A 133 -1.78 10.60 14.80
CA GLN A 133 -2.05 10.92 13.40
C GLN A 133 -1.08 10.20 12.46
N GLU A 134 0.21 10.23 12.78
CA GLU A 134 1.27 9.54 12.01
C GLU A 134 1.08 8.03 12.05
N LYS A 135 0.76 7.47 13.22
CA LYS A 135 0.44 6.05 13.38
C LYS A 135 -0.73 5.63 12.48
N ASN A 136 -1.81 6.41 12.44
CA ASN A 136 -2.98 6.11 11.61
C ASN A 136 -2.65 6.16 10.11
N GLU A 137 -1.81 7.11 9.69
CA GLU A 137 -1.33 7.19 8.31
C GLU A 137 -0.57 5.93 7.91
N ILE A 138 0.40 5.52 8.75
CA ILE A 138 1.21 4.31 8.51
C ILE A 138 0.35 3.05 8.50
N ILE A 139 -0.59 2.94 9.44
CA ILE A 139 -1.55 1.81 9.50
C ILE A 139 -2.32 1.69 8.18
N ARG A 140 -2.82 2.82 7.67
CA ARG A 140 -3.58 2.86 6.41
C ARG A 140 -2.68 2.53 5.23
N GLN A 141 -1.50 3.14 5.15
CA GLN A 141 -0.55 2.90 4.06
C GLN A 141 -0.17 1.43 4.00
N CYS A 142 0.31 0.86 5.11
CA CYS A 142 0.68 -0.56 5.17
C CYS A 142 -0.51 -1.48 4.86
N GLY A 143 -1.73 -1.09 5.26
CA GLY A 143 -2.94 -1.87 4.99
C GLY A 143 -3.34 -1.91 3.51
N VAL A 144 -3.02 -0.85 2.76
CA VAL A 144 -3.21 -0.79 1.30
C VAL A 144 -2.06 -1.51 0.58
N GLU A 145 -0.81 -1.25 0.97
CA GLU A 145 0.36 -1.84 0.31
C GLU A 145 0.44 -3.36 0.43
N SER A 146 -0.11 -3.92 1.52
CA SER A 146 -0.19 -5.37 1.75
C SER A 146 -1.51 -6.01 1.31
N ASP A 147 -2.47 -5.22 0.80
CA ASP A 147 -3.86 -5.64 0.55
C ASP A 147 -4.65 -6.15 1.78
N TYR A 148 -4.06 -6.09 2.98
CA TYR A 148 -4.64 -6.66 4.21
C TYR A 148 -6.02 -6.09 4.54
N VAL A 149 -6.23 -4.78 4.36
CA VAL A 149 -7.53 -4.16 4.68
C VAL A 149 -8.63 -4.66 3.75
N THR A 150 -8.33 -4.79 2.46
CA THR A 150 -9.26 -5.28 1.44
C THR A 150 -9.63 -6.74 1.71
N LEU A 151 -8.63 -7.60 1.95
CA LEU A 151 -8.84 -9.03 2.13
C LEU A 151 -9.51 -9.35 3.47
N ARG A 152 -9.23 -8.60 4.53
CA ARG A 152 -9.98 -8.73 5.78
C ARG A 152 -11.46 -8.36 5.62
N ASP A 153 -11.79 -7.32 4.83
CA ASP A 153 -13.19 -6.96 4.58
C ASP A 153 -13.93 -8.10 3.88
N VAL A 154 -13.31 -8.71 2.87
CA VAL A 154 -13.84 -9.91 2.19
C VAL A 154 -14.04 -11.06 3.19
N ALA A 155 -13.01 -11.37 3.99
CA ALA A 155 -13.08 -12.42 5.00
C ALA A 155 -14.26 -12.17 5.99
N SER A 156 -14.49 -10.93 6.40
CA SER A 156 -15.57 -10.56 7.34
C SER A 156 -16.97 -10.80 6.79
N LYS A 157 -17.14 -10.72 5.47
CA LYS A 157 -18.41 -10.96 4.79
C LYS A 157 -18.71 -12.44 4.57
N GLY A 158 -17.68 -13.29 4.52
CA GLY A 158 -17.81 -14.75 4.39
C GLY A 158 -18.46 -15.47 5.58
N GLY A 159 -18.84 -14.75 6.64
CA GLY A 159 -19.62 -15.27 7.76
C GLY A 159 -18.80 -15.72 8.98
N GLY A 160 -17.54 -15.28 9.10
CA GLY A 160 -16.68 -15.68 10.22
C GLY A 160 -15.61 -14.69 10.70
N HIS A 161 -15.55 -13.46 10.18
CA HIS A 161 -14.50 -12.53 10.62
C HIS A 161 -14.99 -11.15 11.09
N PRO A 162 -14.27 -10.54 12.05
CA PRO A 162 -14.62 -9.25 12.63
C PRO A 162 -14.21 -8.08 11.74
N SER A 163 -15.08 -7.07 11.71
CA SER A 163 -14.76 -5.73 11.26
C SER A 163 -13.68 -5.07 12.13
N LEU A 164 -12.73 -4.35 11.52
CA LEU A 164 -11.76 -3.52 12.23
C LEU A 164 -12.51 -2.44 13.04
N SER A 165 -12.49 -2.53 14.37
CA SER A 165 -12.83 -1.39 15.21
C SER A 165 -11.60 -0.48 15.25
N VAL A 166 -11.47 0.42 14.27
CA VAL A 166 -10.62 1.59 14.46
C VAL A 166 -11.33 2.44 15.49
N GLU A 167 -10.89 2.34 16.74
CA GLU A 167 -11.29 3.29 17.78
C GLU A 167 -10.82 4.67 17.32
N MET A 168 -11.72 5.46 16.75
CA MET A 168 -11.54 6.89 16.53
C MET A 168 -11.86 7.58 17.86
N PRO A 169 -10.87 8.05 18.64
CA PRO A 169 -11.18 8.88 19.79
C PRO A 169 -11.73 10.22 19.29
N GLY A 170 -13.04 10.40 19.50
CA GLY A 170 -13.71 11.65 19.84
C GLY A 170 -13.55 12.86 18.90
N LEU A 171 -14.67 13.24 18.27
CA LEU A 171 -15.02 14.66 18.11
C LEU A 171 -15.03 15.38 19.47
#